data_AF-A0A5K1B465-F1
#
_entry.id   AF-A0A5K1B465-F1
#
_cell.length_a   1.000
_cell.length_b   1.000
_cell.length_c   1.000
_cell.angle_alpha   90.00
_cell.angle_beta   90.00
_cell.angle_gamma   90.00
#
_symmetry.space_group_name_H-M   'P 1'
#
loop_
_entity.id
_entity.type
_entity.pdbx_description
1 polymer ?
#
loop_
_entity_poly.entity_id
_entity_poly.type
_entity_poly.pdbx_seq_one_letter_code
_entity_poly.pdbx_strand_id
1 'polypeptide(L)'
;MACRGSADECRGDGFCGSDTIRTSPNIVCSAACNDGRAVASPLCCKCKERPAEAKANQTEDLCGGCLRSSLFAKFKLAVTSHSMINPSDNVLVAFSGGSAS
;
A
#
# COMPACT_ATOMS: atom_id res chain seq x y z
N MET A 1 -23.39 -25.87 2.69
CA MET A 1 -22.69 -27.16 2.48
C MET A 1 -21.41 -27.12 3.29
N ALA A 2 -21.17 -28.14 4.10
CA ALA A 2 -20.12 -28.21 5.11
C ALA A 2 -18.80 -28.76 4.56
N CYS A 3 -17.67 -28.25 5.06
CA CYS A 3 -16.48 -29.07 5.29
C CYS A 3 -16.19 -29.02 6.78
N ARG A 4 -16.52 -30.13 7.46
CA ARG A 4 -16.05 -30.46 8.80
C ARG A 4 -14.71 -31.18 8.64
N GLY A 5 -13.69 -30.74 9.37
CA GLY A 5 -12.41 -31.44 9.54
C GLY A 5 -11.77 -30.97 10.84
N SER A 6 -11.44 -31.92 11.71
CA SER A 6 -11.18 -31.79 13.14
C SER A 6 -10.03 -30.85 13.55
N ALA A 7 -10.12 -30.40 14.80
CA ALA A 7 -9.01 -29.88 15.58
C ALA A 7 -7.92 -30.95 15.70
N ASP A 8 -6.74 -30.66 15.14
CA ASP A 8 -5.46 -31.24 15.52
C ASP A 8 -4.37 -30.21 15.18
N GLU A 9 -3.37 -30.10 16.04
CA GLU A 9 -2.53 -28.93 16.26
C GLU A 9 -1.67 -28.51 15.05
N CYS A 10 -1.75 -27.23 14.65
CA CYS A 10 -0.69 -26.60 13.85
C CYS A 10 0.51 -26.28 14.76
N ARG A 11 1.30 -27.29 15.12
CA ARG A 11 2.66 -27.08 15.63
C ARG A 11 3.62 -26.91 14.45
N GLY A 12 3.96 -25.65 14.17
CA GLY A 12 4.99 -25.28 13.21
C GLY A 12 5.90 -24.23 13.83
N ASP A 13 7.04 -24.68 14.38
CA ASP A 13 8.12 -23.84 14.87
C ASP A 13 8.87 -23.21 13.68
N GLY A 14 8.28 -22.17 13.08
CA GLY A 14 8.87 -21.36 12.02
C GLY A 14 9.71 -20.23 12.60
N PHE A 15 10.95 -20.51 12.95
CA PHE A 15 11.95 -19.52 13.35
C PHE A 15 12.38 -18.68 12.13
N CYS A 16 11.97 -17.41 12.03
CA CYS A 16 12.61 -16.43 11.15
C CYS A 16 13.61 -15.60 11.97
N GLY A 17 14.89 -15.90 11.78
CA GLY A 17 16.00 -15.41 12.58
C GLY A 17 16.15 -13.89 12.60
N SER A 18 16.57 -13.42 13.78
CA SER A 18 17.04 -12.06 14.05
C SER A 18 18.53 -11.91 13.73
N ASP A 19 18.87 -10.68 13.35
CA ASP A 19 20.16 -9.98 13.47
C ASP A 19 21.39 -10.44 12.68
N THR A 20 21.82 -9.60 11.74
CA THR A 20 23.20 -9.10 11.77
C THR A 20 23.25 -7.63 11.34
N ILE A 21 23.63 -6.81 12.32
CA ILE A 21 24.09 -5.44 12.19
C ILE A 21 25.14 -5.36 11.08
N ARG A 22 24.82 -4.68 9.97
CA ARG A 22 25.85 -4.13 9.09
C ARG A 22 26.26 -2.77 9.64
N THR A 23 27.43 -2.77 10.26
CA THR A 23 28.19 -1.60 10.66
C THR A 23 28.30 -0.62 9.49
N SER A 24 27.52 0.46 9.55
CA SER A 24 27.80 1.72 8.87
C SER A 24 27.42 2.85 9.83
N PRO A 25 28.30 3.84 10.07
CA PRO A 25 28.25 4.66 11.26
C PRO A 25 27.24 5.79 11.07
N ASN A 26 25.96 5.58 11.38
CA ASN A 26 25.05 6.66 11.82
C ASN A 26 23.64 6.18 12.25
N ILE A 27 23.53 5.00 12.87
CA ILE A 27 22.24 4.61 13.47
C ILE A 27 22.47 4.34 14.95
N VAL A 28 22.17 5.37 15.75
CA VAL A 28 22.04 5.25 17.20
C VAL A 28 20.68 4.62 17.46
N CYS A 29 20.67 3.35 17.85
CA CYS A 29 19.51 2.74 18.49
C CYS A 29 19.53 3.12 19.98
N SER A 30 18.91 4.24 20.33
CA SER A 30 18.58 4.51 21.73
C SER A 30 17.08 4.30 21.93
N ALA A 31 16.79 3.26 22.71
CA ALA A 31 15.45 2.94 23.15
C ALA A 31 14.85 4.09 23.99
N ALA A 32 13.64 4.49 23.57
CA ALA A 32 12.59 5.18 24.30
C ALA A 32 12.93 6.49 25.05
N CYS A 33 12.71 7.61 24.37
CA CYS A 33 12.01 8.75 24.96
C CYS A 33 10.82 9.13 24.07
N ASN A 34 9.63 9.13 24.65
CA ASN A 34 8.47 9.84 24.11
C ASN A 34 8.82 11.33 24.13
N ASP A 35 9.30 11.82 22.99
CA ASP A 35 9.26 13.22 22.65
C ASP A 35 8.31 13.32 21.45
N GLY A 36 7.42 14.31 21.44
CA GLY A 36 6.44 14.57 20.39
C GLY A 36 7.10 14.98 19.07
N ARG A 37 7.94 14.11 18.54
CA ARG A 37 8.66 14.28 17.29
C ARG A 37 7.70 13.92 16.19
N ALA A 38 6.97 14.93 15.72
CA ALA A 38 6.32 14.88 14.44
C ALA A 38 7.30 14.25 13.45
N VAL A 39 7.09 12.97 13.11
CA VAL A 39 7.65 12.39 11.90
C VAL A 39 7.07 13.29 10.85
N ALA A 40 7.88 14.24 10.36
CA ALA A 40 7.46 15.19 9.35
C ALA A 40 6.95 14.33 8.20
N SER A 41 5.63 14.20 8.13
CA SER A 41 5.00 13.33 7.16
C SER A 41 5.43 13.91 5.82
N PRO A 42 6.08 13.12 4.94
CA PRO A 42 6.62 13.67 3.71
C PRO A 42 5.47 14.40 3.02
N LEU A 43 5.69 15.67 2.63
CA LEU A 43 4.65 16.43 1.95
C LEU A 43 4.39 15.78 0.58
N CYS A 44 3.16 15.88 0.10
CA CYS A 44 2.81 15.40 -1.23
C CYS A 44 3.74 16.03 -2.29
N CYS A 45 4.39 15.21 -3.11
CA CYS A 45 5.33 15.67 -4.14
C CYS A 45 4.66 16.54 -5.21
N LYS A 46 3.35 16.39 -5.44
CA LYS A 46 2.58 17.16 -6.44
C LYS A 46 2.05 18.47 -5.89
N CYS A 47 1.29 18.46 -4.79
CA CYS A 47 0.60 19.65 -4.29
C CYS A 47 1.37 20.37 -3.18
N LYS A 48 2.33 19.72 -2.50
CA LYS A 48 3.17 20.26 -1.41
C LYS A 48 2.45 20.87 -0.21
N GLU A 49 1.12 20.89 -0.21
CA GLU A 49 0.30 21.48 0.85
C GLU A 49 -0.17 20.47 1.90
N ARG A 50 -0.34 19.20 1.51
CA ARG A 50 -0.91 18.14 2.34
C ARG A 50 0.13 17.08 2.67
N PRO A 51 0.04 16.43 3.85
CA PRO A 51 0.88 15.29 4.16
C PRO A 51 0.63 14.15 3.17
N ALA A 52 1.67 13.38 2.87
CA ALA A 52 1.53 12.17 2.09
C ALA A 52 0.93 11.05 2.94
N GLU A 53 0.01 10.32 2.32
CA GLU A 53 -0.73 9.21 2.92
C GLU A 53 -0.29 7.87 2.30
N ALA A 54 0.22 7.91 1.07
CA ALA A 54 0.63 6.73 0.33
C ALA A 54 1.85 7.01 -0.54
N LYS A 55 2.63 5.96 -0.77
CA LYS A 55 3.79 5.98 -1.66
C LYS A 55 3.44 5.30 -2.98
N ALA A 56 3.15 6.08 -4.03
CA ALA A 56 2.94 5.50 -5.35
C ALA A 56 4.27 5.13 -5.99
N ASN A 57 4.28 4.07 -6.79
CA ASN A 57 5.47 3.62 -7.53
C ASN A 57 6.71 3.44 -6.63
N GLN A 58 6.50 3.10 -5.34
CA GLN A 58 7.53 2.90 -4.30
C GLN A 58 8.42 4.13 -3.98
N THR A 59 8.21 5.25 -4.68
CA THR A 59 9.12 6.41 -4.66
C THR A 59 8.38 7.73 -4.44
N GLU A 60 7.12 7.83 -4.88
CA GLU A 60 6.38 9.09 -4.92
C GLU A 60 5.43 9.22 -3.72
N ASP A 61 5.75 10.11 -2.79
CA ASP A 61 4.87 10.42 -1.65
C ASP A 61 3.71 11.32 -2.10
N LEU A 62 2.47 10.82 -2.01
CA LEU A 62 1.26 11.50 -2.48
C LEU A 62 0.22 11.61 -1.37
N CYS A 63 -0.49 12.74 -1.34
CA CYS A 63 -1.74 12.86 -0.58
C CYS A 63 -2.88 12.10 -1.28
N GLY A 64 -3.94 11.75 -0.55
CA GLY A 64 -5.07 10.97 -1.09
C GLY A 64 -5.73 11.58 -2.33
N GLY A 65 -5.81 12.91 -2.41
CA GLY A 65 -6.35 13.61 -3.58
C GLY A 65 -5.49 13.40 -4.83
N CYS A 66 -4.18 13.61 -4.72
CA CYS A 66 -3.25 13.43 -5.83
C CYS A 66 -3.09 11.95 -6.21
N LEU A 67 -3.19 11.04 -5.24
CA LEU A 67 -3.20 9.59 -5.47
C LEU A 67 -4.41 9.18 -6.30
N ARG A 68 -5.63 9.58 -5.88
CA ARG A 68 -6.87 9.26 -6.59
C ARG A 68 -6.85 9.75 -8.04
N SER A 69 -6.41 10.99 -8.25
CA SER A 69 -6.27 11.55 -9.61
C SER A 69 -5.24 10.80 -10.46
N SER A 70 -4.13 10.37 -9.85
CA SER A 70 -3.09 9.56 -10.52
C SER A 70 -3.61 8.19 -10.94
N LEU A 71 -4.32 7.49 -10.04
CA LEU A 71 -4.93 6.18 -10.31
C LEU A 71 -6.00 6.27 -11.40
N PHE A 72 -6.87 7.28 -11.32
CA PHE A 72 -7.89 7.49 -12.34
C PHE A 72 -7.29 7.77 -13.72
N ALA A 73 -6.22 8.58 -13.79
CA ALA A 73 -5.52 8.85 -15.04
C ALA A 73 -4.88 7.57 -15.63
N LYS A 74 -4.21 6.76 -14.80
CA LYS A 74 -3.61 5.49 -15.24
C LYS A 74 -4.69 4.49 -15.69
N PHE A 75 -5.80 4.38 -14.96
CA PHE A 75 -6.94 3.55 -15.35
C PHE A 75 -7.51 3.99 -16.70
N LYS A 76 -7.81 5.29 -16.84
CA LYS A 76 -8.33 5.85 -18.09
C LYS A 76 -7.39 5.59 -19.26
N LEU A 77 -6.09 5.83 -19.06
CA LEU A 77 -5.08 5.56 -20.08
C LEU A 77 -5.12 4.09 -20.51
N ALA A 78 -5.08 3.15 -19.57
CA ALA A 78 -5.12 1.72 -19.85
C ALA A 78 -6.41 1.29 -20.58
N VAL A 79 -7.57 1.82 -20.18
CA VAL A 79 -8.86 1.54 -20.85
C VAL A 79 -8.84 2.04 -22.29
N THR A 80 -8.35 3.26 -22.52
CA THR A 80 -8.31 3.87 -23.86
C THR A 80 -7.25 3.28 -24.78
N SER A 81 -6.08 2.88 -24.24
CA SER A 81 -4.99 2.32 -25.04
C SER A 81 -5.27 0.90 -25.52
N HIS A 82 -6.12 0.17 -24.79
CA HIS A 82 -6.47 -1.22 -25.09
C HIS A 82 -7.93 -1.38 -25.53
N SER A 83 -8.67 -0.27 -25.73
CA SER A 83 -10.08 -0.26 -26.14
C SER A 83 -10.96 -1.23 -25.32
N MET A 84 -10.75 -1.27 -24.00
CA MET A 84 -11.43 -2.25 -23.14
C MET A 84 -12.93 -1.91 -22.95
N ILE A 85 -13.26 -0.62 -22.92
CA ILE A 85 -14.61 -0.11 -22.61
C ILE A 85 -14.86 1.14 -23.44
N ASN A 86 -15.98 1.19 -24.15
CA ASN A 86 -16.50 2.39 -24.80
C ASN A 86 -17.58 3.06 -23.95
N PRO A 87 -17.78 4.39 -24.09
CA PRO A 87 -18.78 5.13 -23.30
C PRO A 87 -20.23 4.69 -23.54
N SER A 88 -20.50 3.95 -24.61
CA SER A 88 -21.81 3.36 -24.94
C SER A 88 -22.04 1.96 -24.35
N ASP A 89 -21.02 1.35 -23.74
CA ASP A 89 -21.09 -0.04 -23.33
C ASP A 89 -21.80 -0.20 -21.98
N ASN A 90 -22.56 -1.28 -21.83
CA ASN A 90 -23.13 -1.69 -20.55
C ASN A 90 -22.11 -2.58 -19.82
N VAL A 91 -21.56 -2.09 -18.70
CA VAL A 91 -20.48 -2.77 -17.96
C VAL A 91 -21.05 -3.50 -16.76
N LEU A 92 -20.72 -4.79 -16.63
CA LEU A 92 -20.97 -5.60 -15.43
C LEU A 92 -19.68 -5.70 -14.61
N VAL A 93 -19.76 -5.42 -13.30
CA VAL A 93 -18.62 -5.50 -12.38
C VAL A 93 -18.80 -6.68 -11.44
N ALA A 94 -17.85 -7.61 -11.44
CA ALA A 94 -17.88 -8.77 -10.56
C ALA A 94 -17.18 -8.45 -9.23
N PHE A 95 -17.94 -8.37 -8.15
CA PHE A 95 -17.42 -8.12 -6.81
C PHE A 95 -17.09 -9.43 -6.09
N SER A 96 -15.81 -9.63 -5.78
CA SER A 96 -15.32 -10.81 -5.06
C SER A 96 -15.26 -10.61 -3.53
N GLY A 97 -15.35 -9.36 -3.07
CA GLY A 97 -15.15 -8.97 -1.66
C GLY A 97 -13.72 -8.58 -1.30
N GLY A 98 -12.76 -8.69 -2.23
CA GLY A 98 -11.40 -8.16 -2.06
C GLY A 98 -11.28 -6.67 -2.42
N SER A 99 -10.17 -6.02 -2.02
CA SER A 99 -9.91 -4.60 -2.27
C SER A 99 -9.67 -4.21 -3.73
N ALA A 100 -9.50 -5.21 -4.61
CA ALA A 100 -9.27 -5.01 -6.04
C ALA A 100 -10.56 -4.97 -6.87
N SER A 101 -11.69 -5.45 -6.32
CA SER A 101 -12.97 -5.60 -7.01
C SER A 101 -14.05 -4.74 -6.37
#